data_AF-A0A8S0W6H9-F1
#
_entry.id   AF-A0A8S0W6H9-F1
#
_cell.length_a   1.000
_cell.length_b   1.000
_cell.length_c   1.000
_cell.angle_alpha   90.00
_cell.angle_beta   90.00
_cell.angle_gamma   90.00
#
_symmetry.space_group_name_H-M   'P 1'
#
loop_
_entity.id
_entity.type
_entity.pdbx_description
1 polymer ?
#
loop_
_entity_poly.entity_id
_entity_poly.type
_entity_poly.pdbx_seq_one_letter_code
_entity_poly.pdbx_strand_id
1 'polypeptide(L)'
;MTVSWTTFQCNNSDFRVRLIPDGTEYPVSRLALQRSEVFRDMFACCDTANQETSSGSEGGEEDVLELHEKSGDLAALLRLLHDPPAPPSELPRTGKFDPIAHDPATIIPLPLLLSVLFVLADKYAVEEAIGSVLRQHLLAHAPTHALEVYGFASWHGMDWEASAASQYVLPLASYRFEEVKLIPNVAAYHKLVRLQDFRVKALRDLLLGEEIFPHSYGECSSQGRKTMDSWDRQRKALMGRIECGESSSETSL
;
A
#
# COMPACT_ATOMS: atom_id res chain seq x y z
N MET A 1 16.49 -5.73 -10.06
CA MET A 1 16.00 -6.73 -11.05
C MET A 1 14.49 -6.65 -11.03
N THR A 2 13.85 -6.37 -12.16
CA THR A 2 12.39 -6.26 -12.20
C THR A 2 11.73 -7.64 -12.13
N VAL A 3 10.98 -7.83 -11.05
CA VAL A 3 9.85 -8.76 -10.87
C VAL A 3 9.08 -9.10 -12.15
N SER A 4 9.36 -10.16 -12.94
CA SER A 4 8.35 -10.57 -13.93
C SER A 4 7.13 -11.07 -13.15
N TRP A 5 5.90 -10.85 -13.64
CA TRP A 5 4.68 -11.34 -12.98
C TRP A 5 3.85 -12.29 -13.86
N THR A 6 4.29 -12.53 -15.09
CA THR A 6 3.54 -13.29 -16.10
C THR A 6 4.06 -14.70 -16.34
N THR A 7 5.23 -15.05 -15.83
CA THR A 7 5.81 -16.41 -15.93
C THR A 7 5.92 -17.07 -14.56
N PHE A 8 6.15 -18.37 -14.47
CA PHE A 8 6.39 -19.01 -13.17
C PHE A 8 7.24 -20.26 -13.39
N GLN A 9 8.19 -20.50 -12.49
CA GLN A 9 9.06 -21.66 -12.51
C GLN A 9 9.33 -22.08 -11.07
N CYS A 10 9.20 -23.38 -10.79
CA CYS A 10 9.55 -23.98 -9.51
C CYS A 10 10.61 -25.06 -9.74
N ASN A 11 11.75 -24.95 -9.07
CA ASN A 11 12.84 -25.93 -9.21
C ASN A 11 12.62 -27.20 -8.38
N ASN A 12 11.83 -27.10 -7.30
CA ASN A 12 11.59 -28.17 -6.33
C ASN A 12 10.09 -28.49 -6.25
N SER A 13 9.50 -28.86 -7.39
CA SER A 13 8.07 -29.16 -7.45
C SER A 13 7.76 -30.57 -6.96
N ASP A 14 6.74 -30.70 -6.12
CA ASP A 14 6.17 -31.95 -5.63
C ASP A 14 4.67 -32.07 -5.94
N PHE A 15 4.10 -31.08 -6.65
CA PHE A 15 2.68 -30.98 -6.96
C PHE A 15 2.46 -30.27 -8.30
N ARG A 16 1.28 -30.42 -8.90
CA ARG A 16 0.93 -29.75 -10.17
C ARG A 16 -0.39 -28.99 -10.08
N VAL A 17 -0.41 -27.82 -10.69
CA VAL A 17 -1.62 -27.01 -10.86
C VAL A 17 -1.89 -26.87 -12.35
N ARG A 18 -3.06 -27.29 -12.81
CA ARG A 18 -3.51 -27.18 -14.21
C ARG A 18 -4.54 -26.07 -14.35
N LEU A 19 -4.39 -25.26 -15.39
CA LEU A 19 -5.41 -24.31 -15.79
C LEU A 19 -6.52 -25.00 -16.58
N ILE A 20 -7.76 -24.81 -16.17
CA ILE A 20 -8.93 -25.34 -16.88
C ILE A 20 -9.06 -24.74 -18.30
N PRO A 21 -8.89 -23.42 -18.52
CA PRO A 21 -9.17 -22.83 -19.84
C PRO A 21 -8.21 -23.25 -20.95
N ASP A 22 -6.94 -23.49 -20.64
CA ASP A 22 -5.89 -23.74 -21.64
C ASP A 22 -5.09 -25.04 -21.40
N GLY A 23 -5.35 -25.75 -20.30
CA GLY A 23 -4.68 -27.01 -19.96
C GLY A 23 -3.23 -26.85 -19.52
N THR A 24 -2.73 -25.61 -19.37
CA THR A 24 -1.33 -25.38 -18.99
C THR A 24 -1.08 -25.87 -17.57
N GLU A 25 -0.02 -26.64 -17.39
CA GLU A 25 0.40 -27.16 -16.09
C GLU A 25 1.58 -26.37 -15.53
N TYR A 26 1.47 -26.02 -14.25
CA TYR A 26 2.52 -25.38 -13.49
C TYR A 26 3.04 -26.37 -12.43
N PRO A 27 4.33 -26.75 -12.50
CA PRO A 27 4.96 -27.50 -11.43
C PRO A 27 5.12 -26.57 -10.22
N VAL A 28 4.60 -26.97 -9.06
CA VAL A 28 4.55 -26.15 -7.84
C VAL A 28 4.99 -26.96 -6.62
N SER A 29 5.18 -26.27 -5.50
CA SER A 29 5.52 -26.85 -4.22
C SER A 29 4.31 -26.76 -3.31
N ARG A 30 3.83 -27.91 -2.83
CA ARG A 30 2.69 -28.00 -1.91
C ARG A 30 2.93 -27.19 -0.65
N LEU A 31 4.17 -27.18 -0.15
CA LEU A 31 4.58 -26.37 1.01
C LEU A 31 4.36 -24.86 0.76
N ALA A 32 4.71 -24.37 -0.43
CA ALA A 32 4.50 -22.96 -0.77
C ALA A 32 3.00 -22.62 -0.90
N LEU A 33 2.20 -23.52 -1.47
CA LEU A 33 0.76 -23.34 -1.59
C LEU A 33 0.07 -23.23 -0.22
N GLN A 34 0.57 -23.87 0.83
CA GLN A 34 0.03 -23.79 2.19
C GLN A 34 0.09 -22.38 2.82
N ARG A 35 0.75 -21.42 2.17
CA ARG A 35 0.67 -19.97 2.50
C ARG A 35 -0.68 -19.34 2.12
N SER A 36 -1.57 -20.10 1.50
CA SER A 36 -2.98 -19.76 1.29
C SER A 36 -3.83 -20.62 2.22
N GLU A 37 -4.78 -20.01 2.93
CA GLU A 37 -5.70 -20.76 3.78
C GLU A 37 -6.59 -21.69 2.96
N VAL A 38 -7.03 -21.23 1.78
CA VAL A 38 -7.85 -22.02 0.85
C VAL A 38 -7.12 -23.32 0.45
N PHE A 39 -5.86 -23.23 0.05
CA PHE A 39 -5.09 -24.42 -0.33
C PHE A 39 -4.76 -25.30 0.89
N ARG A 40 -4.43 -24.71 2.03
CA ARG A 40 -4.18 -25.44 3.28
C ARG A 40 -5.39 -26.28 3.70
N ASP A 41 -6.58 -25.69 3.68
CA ASP A 41 -7.82 -26.35 4.08
C ASP A 41 -8.19 -27.44 3.07
N MET A 42 -8.06 -27.15 1.77
CA MET A 42 -8.25 -28.14 0.71
C MET A 42 -7.35 -29.36 0.90
N PHE A 43 -6.06 -29.15 1.15
CA PHE A 43 -5.11 -30.23 1.39
C PHE A 43 -5.47 -31.06 2.64
N ALA A 44 -5.89 -30.42 3.73
CA ALA A 44 -6.30 -31.12 4.95
C ALA A 44 -7.54 -32.00 4.71
N CYS A 45 -8.48 -31.56 3.87
CA CYS A 45 -9.66 -32.35 3.50
C CYS A 45 -9.32 -33.55 2.60
N CYS A 46 -8.36 -33.41 1.70
CA CYS A 46 -7.98 -34.47 0.77
C CYS A 46 -7.07 -35.54 1.41
N ASP A 47 -6.14 -35.14 2.28
CA ASP A 47 -5.22 -36.07 2.93
C ASP A 47 -5.94 -37.04 3.89
N THR A 48 -7.04 -36.60 4.50
CA THR A 48 -7.85 -37.44 5.40
C THR A 48 -8.65 -38.49 4.64
N ALA A 49 -9.23 -38.16 3.48
CA ALA A 49 -9.96 -39.09 2.63
C ALA A 49 -9.06 -40.20 2.04
N ASN A 50 -7.81 -39.87 1.73
CA ASN A 50 -6.85 -40.83 1.19
C ASN A 50 -6.32 -41.80 2.24
N GLN A 51 -6.33 -41.46 3.54
CA GLN A 51 -5.93 -42.38 4.61
C GLN A 51 -6.98 -43.45 4.92
N GLU A 52 -8.27 -43.18 4.67
CA GLU A 52 -9.34 -44.16 4.91
C GLU A 52 -9.54 -45.15 3.75
N THR A 53 -9.06 -44.82 2.55
CA THR A 53 -9.23 -45.61 1.32
C THR A 53 -7.96 -46.31 0.84
N SER A 54 -6.80 -46.05 1.45
CA SER A 54 -5.50 -46.64 1.09
C SER A 54 -5.28 -48.05 1.65
N SER A 55 -6.22 -48.94 1.37
CA SER A 55 -5.98 -50.39 1.31
C SER A 55 -6.12 -50.89 -0.13
N GLY A 56 -5.17 -50.52 -0.99
CA GLY A 56 -4.86 -51.32 -2.19
C GLY A 56 -5.19 -50.73 -3.56
N SER A 57 -4.84 -49.47 -3.86
CA SER A 57 -4.75 -49.02 -5.26
C SER A 57 -3.38 -48.42 -5.55
N GLU A 58 -2.49 -49.28 -6.04
CA GLU A 58 -1.26 -48.94 -6.74
C GLU A 58 -1.64 -48.37 -8.13
N GLY A 59 -1.83 -47.05 -8.20
CA GLY A 59 -2.14 -46.36 -9.44
C GLY A 59 -2.00 -44.86 -9.22
N GLY A 60 -0.76 -44.37 -9.32
CA GLY A 60 -0.40 -42.96 -9.12
C GLY A 60 -0.98 -42.07 -10.21
N GLU A 61 -2.25 -41.69 -10.09
CA GLU A 61 -2.71 -40.43 -10.67
C GLU A 61 -1.98 -39.32 -9.91
N GLU A 62 -1.08 -38.62 -10.62
CA GLU A 62 -0.39 -37.45 -10.07
C GLU A 62 -1.44 -36.47 -9.54
N ASP A 63 -1.32 -36.05 -8.28
CA ASP A 63 -2.25 -35.08 -7.70
C ASP A 63 -2.15 -33.77 -8.50
N VAL A 64 -3.16 -33.51 -9.35
CA VAL A 64 -3.28 -32.28 -10.14
C VAL A 64 -4.46 -31.47 -9.61
N LEU A 65 -4.18 -30.23 -9.20
CA LEU A 65 -5.22 -29.26 -8.85
C LEU A 65 -5.63 -28.46 -10.09
N GLU A 66 -6.92 -28.46 -10.42
CA GLU A 66 -7.44 -27.68 -11.53
C GLU A 66 -7.99 -26.32 -11.05
N LEU A 67 -7.50 -25.22 -11.63
CA LEU A 67 -7.93 -23.86 -11.29
C LEU A 67 -8.50 -23.13 -12.51
N HIS A 68 -9.53 -22.31 -12.27
CA HIS A 68 -10.17 -21.49 -13.29
C HIS A 68 -9.69 -20.03 -13.24
N GLU A 69 -8.38 -19.83 -13.47
CA GLU A 69 -7.78 -18.49 -13.56
C GLU A 69 -7.32 -18.18 -14.99
N LYS A 70 -6.98 -16.91 -15.23
CA LYS A 70 -6.19 -16.55 -16.42
C LYS A 70 -4.73 -16.95 -16.20
N SER A 71 -4.02 -17.33 -17.26
CA SER A 71 -2.62 -17.76 -17.17
C SER A 71 -1.71 -16.75 -16.45
N GLY A 72 -1.85 -15.46 -16.73
CA GLY A 72 -1.08 -14.41 -16.04
C GLY A 72 -1.42 -14.27 -14.55
N ASP A 73 -2.70 -14.42 -14.19
CA ASP A 73 -3.17 -14.28 -12.81
C ASP A 73 -2.70 -15.48 -11.97
N LEU A 74 -2.75 -16.70 -12.53
CA LEU A 74 -2.21 -17.88 -11.87
C LEU A 74 -0.69 -17.77 -11.69
N ALA A 75 0.05 -17.34 -12.72
CA ALA A 75 1.49 -17.14 -12.59
C ALA A 75 1.84 -16.12 -11.49
N ALA A 76 1.06 -15.05 -11.37
CA ALA A 76 1.21 -14.05 -10.32
C ALA A 76 0.90 -14.63 -8.92
N LEU A 77 -0.18 -15.40 -8.78
CA LEU A 77 -0.53 -16.10 -7.54
C LEU A 77 0.58 -17.06 -7.10
N LEU A 78 1.06 -17.90 -8.03
CA LEU A 78 2.11 -18.88 -7.74
C LEU A 78 3.41 -18.18 -7.34
N ARG A 79 3.79 -17.10 -8.03
CA ARG A 79 4.91 -16.25 -7.59
C ARG A 79 4.70 -15.69 -6.19
N LEU A 80 3.52 -15.16 -5.90
CA LEU A 80 3.21 -14.56 -4.61
C LEU A 80 3.38 -15.56 -3.45
N LEU A 81 2.97 -16.81 -3.66
CA LEU A 81 3.06 -17.88 -2.65
C LEU A 81 4.48 -18.45 -2.51
N HIS A 82 5.17 -18.65 -3.64
CA HIS A 82 6.50 -19.24 -3.67
C HIS A 82 7.61 -18.26 -3.29
N ASP A 83 7.64 -17.13 -3.99
CA ASP A 83 8.68 -16.12 -3.92
C ASP A 83 8.04 -14.76 -3.61
N PRO A 84 7.51 -14.57 -2.38
CA PRO A 84 6.83 -13.34 -2.02
C PRO A 84 7.76 -12.14 -2.20
N PRO A 85 7.22 -10.99 -2.63
CA PRO A 85 8.04 -9.81 -2.88
C PRO A 85 8.73 -9.36 -1.60
N ALA A 86 9.94 -8.83 -1.73
CA ALA A 86 10.59 -8.09 -0.64
C ALA A 86 9.87 -6.74 -0.41
N PRO A 87 9.95 -6.14 0.78
CA PRO A 87 9.44 -4.80 1.00
C PRO A 87 10.15 -3.76 0.12
N PRO A 88 9.50 -2.62 -0.21
CA PRO A 88 10.12 -1.53 -0.96
C PRO A 88 11.40 -1.05 -0.27
N SER A 89 12.45 -0.79 -1.06
CA SER A 89 13.71 -0.28 -0.51
C SER A 89 13.64 1.24 -0.33
N GLU A 90 13.97 1.73 0.87
CA GLU A 90 14.06 3.17 1.15
C GLU A 90 15.34 3.78 0.53
N LEU A 91 15.20 4.96 -0.06
CA LEU A 91 16.34 5.76 -0.50
C LEU A 91 16.99 6.46 0.70
N PRO A 92 18.31 6.74 0.65
CA PRO A 92 19.00 7.46 1.71
C PRO A 92 18.36 8.84 1.94
N ARG A 93 18.00 9.14 3.20
CA ARG A 93 17.45 10.45 3.56
C ARG A 93 18.57 11.47 3.67
N THR A 94 18.43 12.61 3.01
CA THR A 94 19.40 13.71 3.06
C THR A 94 19.20 14.61 4.28
N GLY A 95 17.96 14.72 4.78
CA GLY A 95 17.57 15.57 5.90
C GLY A 95 16.62 14.86 6.88
N LYS A 96 16.55 15.40 8.10
CA LYS A 96 15.71 14.86 9.19
C LYS A 96 14.20 14.96 8.89
N PHE A 97 13.81 15.90 8.04
CA PHE A 97 12.43 16.20 7.70
C PHE A 97 12.06 15.82 6.27
N ASP A 98 12.97 15.16 5.54
CA ASP A 98 12.69 14.73 4.19
C ASP A 98 11.67 13.59 4.22
N PRO A 99 10.68 13.59 3.31
CA PRO A 99 9.73 12.51 3.22
C PRO A 99 10.45 11.20 2.88
N ILE A 100 9.90 10.09 3.36
CA ILE A 100 10.39 8.76 3.01
C ILE A 100 10.19 8.56 1.51
N ALA A 101 11.28 8.40 0.78
CA ALA A 101 11.28 8.06 -0.64
C ALA A 101 11.71 6.61 -0.81
N HIS A 102 11.06 5.90 -1.73
CA HIS A 102 11.36 4.51 -2.05
C HIS A 102 12.01 4.41 -3.43
N ASP A 103 12.88 3.42 -3.64
CA ASP A 103 13.48 3.14 -4.94
C ASP A 103 12.40 2.61 -5.90
N PRO A 104 12.05 3.35 -6.97
CA PRO A 104 11.00 2.96 -7.91
C PRO A 104 11.26 1.61 -8.59
N ALA A 105 12.52 1.16 -8.68
CA ALA A 105 12.84 -0.15 -9.26
C ALA A 105 12.44 -1.33 -8.35
N THR A 106 12.17 -1.07 -7.07
CA THR A 106 11.78 -2.07 -6.08
C THR A 106 10.28 -2.11 -5.82
N ILE A 107 9.54 -1.06 -6.19
CA ILE A 107 8.11 -0.93 -5.94
C ILE A 107 7.34 -1.72 -7.00
N ILE A 108 6.37 -2.54 -6.57
CA ILE A 108 5.45 -3.20 -7.49
C ILE A 108 4.55 -2.15 -8.17
N PRO A 109 4.38 -2.16 -9.51
CA PRO A 109 3.53 -1.19 -10.19
C PRO A 109 2.10 -1.15 -9.63
N LEU A 110 1.57 0.05 -9.42
CA LEU A 110 0.25 0.26 -8.80
C LEU A 110 -0.89 -0.48 -9.52
N PRO A 111 -1.03 -0.43 -10.87
CA PRO A 111 -2.11 -1.15 -11.55
C PRO A 111 -2.11 -2.67 -11.30
N LEU A 112 -0.91 -3.26 -11.15
CA LEU A 112 -0.73 -4.67 -10.85
C LEU A 112 -1.10 -4.99 -9.40
N LEU A 113 -0.73 -4.14 -8.44
CA LEU A 113 -1.16 -4.27 -7.04
C LEU A 113 -2.68 -4.28 -6.93
N LEU A 114 -3.33 -3.24 -7.47
CA LEU A 114 -4.76 -3.00 -7.27
C LEU A 114 -5.64 -4.01 -8.01
N SER A 115 -5.26 -4.38 -9.24
CA SER A 115 -6.14 -5.16 -10.13
C SER A 115 -5.89 -6.66 -10.07
N VAL A 116 -4.72 -7.10 -9.58
CA VAL A 116 -4.30 -8.50 -9.62
C VAL A 116 -3.90 -8.98 -8.24
N LEU A 117 -2.87 -8.39 -7.63
CA LEU A 117 -2.26 -8.99 -6.43
C LEU A 117 -3.18 -8.95 -5.21
N PHE A 118 -3.85 -7.82 -4.93
CA PHE A 118 -4.82 -7.77 -3.84
C PHE A 118 -6.07 -8.62 -4.10
N VAL A 119 -6.52 -8.70 -5.36
CA VAL A 119 -7.66 -9.54 -5.74
C VAL A 119 -7.34 -11.02 -5.51
N LEU A 120 -6.14 -11.46 -5.90
CA LEU A 120 -5.67 -12.82 -5.67
C LEU A 120 -5.43 -13.09 -4.18
N ALA A 121 -4.84 -12.14 -3.45
CA ALA A 121 -4.60 -12.28 -2.02
C ALA A 121 -5.90 -12.47 -1.23
N ASP A 122 -6.94 -11.71 -1.56
CA ASP A 122 -8.28 -11.83 -0.98
C ASP A 122 -8.94 -13.16 -1.39
N LYS A 123 -9.00 -13.45 -2.70
CA LYS A 123 -9.65 -14.65 -3.24
C LYS A 123 -9.07 -15.95 -2.68
N TYR A 124 -7.75 -16.01 -2.50
CA TYR A 124 -7.07 -17.21 -2.02
C TYR A 124 -6.73 -17.14 -0.53
N ALA A 125 -7.20 -16.13 0.21
CA ALA A 125 -6.86 -15.92 1.62
C ALA A 125 -5.36 -16.12 1.87
N VAL A 126 -4.54 -15.33 1.19
CA VAL A 126 -3.08 -15.41 1.32
C VAL A 126 -2.66 -14.91 2.69
N GLU A 127 -1.64 -15.55 3.28
CA GLU A 127 -1.11 -15.24 4.60
C GLU A 127 -0.86 -13.73 4.82
N GLU A 128 -1.23 -13.25 6.01
CA GLU A 128 -1.15 -11.84 6.39
C GLU A 128 0.28 -11.27 6.33
N ALA A 129 1.32 -12.11 6.49
CA ALA A 129 2.71 -11.70 6.30
C ALA A 129 2.94 -11.16 4.87
N ILE A 130 2.41 -11.83 3.85
CA ILE A 130 2.49 -11.41 2.45
C ILE A 130 1.59 -10.20 2.21
N GLY A 131 0.36 -10.23 2.75
CA GLY A 131 -0.56 -9.10 2.70
C GLY A 131 0.05 -7.81 3.24
N SER A 132 0.77 -7.89 4.36
CA SER A 132 1.46 -6.75 4.96
C SER A 132 2.53 -6.14 4.05
N VAL A 133 3.26 -6.97 3.29
CA VAL A 133 4.25 -6.49 2.33
C VAL A 133 3.57 -5.82 1.15
N LEU A 134 2.47 -6.39 0.63
CA LEU A 134 1.68 -5.73 -0.44
C LEU A 134 1.16 -4.36 0.00
N ARG A 135 0.74 -4.20 1.27
CA ARG A 135 0.32 -2.90 1.82
C ARG A 135 1.48 -1.91 1.94
N GLN A 136 2.71 -2.36 2.21
CA GLN A 136 3.90 -1.49 2.15
C GLN A 136 4.17 -1.00 0.72
N HIS A 137 4.06 -1.88 -0.28
CA HIS A 137 4.14 -1.48 -1.69
C HIS A 137 3.04 -0.49 -2.08
N LEU A 138 1.82 -0.70 -1.60
CA LEU A 138 0.71 0.24 -1.79
C LEU A 138 1.02 1.63 -1.20
N LEU A 139 1.55 1.67 0.03
CA LEU A 139 1.93 2.92 0.69
C LEU A 139 3.10 3.63 0.03
N ALA A 140 4.02 2.89 -0.61
CA ALA A 140 5.12 3.49 -1.37
C ALA A 140 4.63 4.34 -2.56
N HIS A 141 3.41 4.09 -3.06
CA HIS A 141 2.76 4.92 -4.09
C HIS A 141 2.00 6.11 -3.53
N ALA A 142 1.77 6.19 -2.22
CA ALA A 142 0.95 7.25 -1.63
C ALA A 142 1.43 8.68 -1.94
N PRO A 143 2.75 8.99 -2.00
CA PRO A 143 3.20 10.34 -2.34
C PRO A 143 2.85 10.80 -3.77
N THR A 144 2.77 9.88 -4.72
CA THR A 144 2.52 10.18 -6.15
C THR A 144 1.08 9.92 -6.58
N HIS A 145 0.44 8.90 -6.00
CA HIS A 145 -0.90 8.40 -6.34
C HIS A 145 -1.85 8.43 -5.13
N ALA A 146 -1.76 9.49 -4.32
CA ALA A 146 -2.43 9.59 -3.03
C ALA A 146 -3.94 9.25 -3.06
N LEU A 147 -4.67 9.80 -4.04
CA LEU A 147 -6.12 9.64 -4.14
C LEU A 147 -6.53 8.21 -4.53
N GLU A 148 -5.78 7.58 -5.45
CA GLU A 148 -5.98 6.19 -5.86
C GLU A 148 -5.72 5.24 -4.69
N VAL A 149 -4.60 5.43 -3.99
CA VAL A 149 -4.23 4.64 -2.81
C VAL A 149 -5.27 4.82 -1.70
N TYR A 150 -5.68 6.06 -1.42
CA TYR A 150 -6.71 6.36 -0.43
C TYR A 150 -8.06 5.69 -0.76
N GLY A 151 -8.51 5.83 -2.01
CA GLY A 151 -9.77 5.27 -2.48
C GLY A 151 -9.78 3.75 -2.37
N PHE A 152 -8.72 3.10 -2.84
CA PHE A 152 -8.55 1.65 -2.74
C PHE A 152 -8.49 1.18 -1.28
N ALA A 153 -7.66 1.80 -0.45
CA ALA A 153 -7.54 1.43 0.96
C ALA A 153 -8.88 1.57 1.70
N SER A 154 -9.63 2.64 1.40
CA SER A 154 -10.96 2.87 1.97
C SER A 154 -11.99 1.84 1.50
N TRP A 155 -11.92 1.39 0.24
CA TRP A 155 -12.81 0.35 -0.30
C TRP A 155 -12.62 -0.99 0.41
N HIS A 156 -11.37 -1.34 0.72
CA HIS A 156 -10.99 -2.63 1.31
C HIS A 156 -10.86 -2.61 2.84
N GLY A 157 -11.30 -1.55 3.53
CA GLY A 157 -11.26 -1.47 4.99
C GLY A 157 -9.84 -1.36 5.58
N MET A 158 -8.86 -0.94 4.78
CA MET A 158 -7.47 -0.72 5.20
C MET A 158 -7.33 0.68 5.82
N ASP A 159 -7.86 0.84 7.03
CA ASP A 159 -8.00 2.15 7.70
C ASP A 159 -6.67 2.86 7.95
N TRP A 160 -5.62 2.11 8.31
CA TRP A 160 -4.29 2.66 8.54
C TRP A 160 -3.69 3.21 7.24
N GLU A 161 -3.75 2.42 6.17
CA GLU A 161 -3.23 2.77 4.85
C GLU A 161 -3.99 3.96 4.27
N ALA A 162 -5.32 3.98 4.41
CA ALA A 162 -6.14 5.12 4.03
C ALA A 162 -5.75 6.38 4.82
N SER A 163 -5.56 6.27 6.13
CA SER A 163 -5.11 7.39 6.96
C SER A 163 -3.73 7.91 6.51
N ALA A 164 -2.77 7.01 6.28
CA ALA A 164 -1.43 7.35 5.81
C ALA A 164 -1.46 8.00 4.42
N ALA A 165 -2.23 7.46 3.46
CA ALA A 165 -2.33 8.03 2.12
C ALA A 165 -3.01 9.41 2.12
N SER A 166 -3.99 9.62 3.01
CA SER A 166 -4.73 10.89 3.09
C SER A 166 -3.83 12.10 3.35
N GLN A 167 -2.62 11.92 3.90
CA GLN A 167 -1.67 13.03 4.14
C GLN A 167 -1.11 13.65 2.87
N TYR A 168 -1.10 12.89 1.77
CA TYR A 168 -0.61 13.32 0.46
C TYR A 168 -1.75 13.77 -0.48
N VAL A 169 -3.00 13.58 -0.07
CA VAL A 169 -4.16 13.97 -0.89
C VAL A 169 -4.32 15.48 -0.85
N LEU A 170 -4.33 16.10 -2.04
CA LEU A 170 -4.55 17.52 -2.23
C LEU A 170 -5.95 17.93 -1.77
N PRO A 171 -6.22 19.22 -1.52
CA PRO A 171 -7.58 19.68 -1.22
C PRO A 171 -8.55 19.17 -2.29
N LEU A 172 -9.68 18.60 -1.87
CA LEU A 172 -10.60 17.91 -2.80
C LEU A 172 -11.10 18.79 -3.95
N ALA A 173 -11.17 20.11 -3.73
CA ALA A 173 -11.52 21.10 -4.76
C ALA A 173 -10.51 21.17 -5.92
N SER A 174 -9.30 20.63 -5.75
CA SER A 174 -8.24 20.61 -6.78
C SER A 174 -8.39 19.45 -7.77
N TYR A 175 -9.19 18.44 -7.44
CA TYR A 175 -9.41 17.28 -8.29
C TYR A 175 -10.61 17.47 -9.22
N ARG A 176 -10.54 16.85 -10.38
CA ARG A 176 -11.68 16.74 -11.30
C ARG A 176 -12.71 15.78 -10.75
N PHE A 177 -13.95 15.93 -11.22
CA PHE A 177 -15.05 15.07 -10.80
C PHE A 177 -14.78 13.59 -11.09
N GLU A 178 -14.10 13.28 -12.20
CA GLU A 178 -13.73 11.90 -12.57
C GLU A 178 -12.74 11.28 -11.58
N GLU A 179 -11.81 12.06 -11.05
CA GLU A 179 -10.80 11.60 -10.10
C GLU A 179 -11.43 11.35 -8.72
N VAL A 180 -12.36 12.21 -8.30
CA VAL A 180 -13.08 12.05 -7.03
C VAL A 180 -13.92 10.77 -6.98
N LYS A 181 -14.33 10.22 -8.14
CA LYS A 181 -15.05 8.93 -8.21
C LYS A 181 -14.23 7.74 -7.72
N LEU A 182 -12.90 7.88 -7.59
CA LEU A 182 -12.05 6.86 -6.98
C LEU A 182 -12.36 6.67 -5.49
N ILE A 183 -12.99 7.66 -4.84
CA ILE A 183 -13.44 7.52 -3.46
C ILE A 183 -14.72 6.66 -3.44
N PRO A 184 -14.71 5.55 -2.68
CA PRO A 184 -15.69 4.47 -2.83
C PRO A 184 -17.12 4.87 -2.49
N ASN A 185 -17.28 5.75 -1.50
CA ASN A 185 -18.57 6.14 -0.96
C ASN A 185 -18.51 7.50 -0.24
N VAL A 186 -19.69 8.03 0.08
CA VAL A 186 -19.85 9.33 0.75
C VAL A 186 -19.21 9.35 2.14
N ALA A 187 -19.17 8.21 2.85
CA ALA A 187 -18.57 8.13 4.17
C ALA A 187 -17.04 8.31 4.10
N ALA A 188 -16.37 7.66 3.15
CA ALA A 188 -14.94 7.84 2.90
C ALA A 188 -14.64 9.28 2.44
N TYR A 189 -15.44 9.84 1.53
CA TYR A 189 -15.33 11.24 1.11
C TYR A 189 -15.38 12.19 2.30
N HIS A 190 -16.40 12.05 3.15
CA HIS A 190 -16.58 12.91 4.31
C HIS A 190 -15.47 12.72 5.36
N LYS A 191 -14.98 11.49 5.55
CA LYS A 191 -13.82 11.21 6.43
C LYS A 191 -12.59 11.97 5.94
N LEU A 192 -12.31 11.95 4.63
CA LEU A 192 -11.20 12.69 4.04
C LEU A 192 -11.33 14.20 4.23
N VAL A 193 -12.49 14.79 3.93
CA VAL A 193 -12.75 16.23 4.12
C VAL A 193 -12.54 16.65 5.57
N ARG A 194 -13.07 15.87 6.53
CA ARG A 194 -12.89 16.14 7.95
C ARG A 194 -11.42 16.07 8.37
N LEU A 195 -10.67 15.11 7.84
CA LEU A 195 -9.23 14.99 8.12
C LEU A 195 -8.46 16.19 7.57
N GLN A 196 -8.79 16.67 6.36
CA GLN A 196 -8.17 17.85 5.77
C GLN A 196 -8.46 19.12 6.60
N ASP A 197 -9.72 19.34 6.97
CA ASP A 197 -10.12 20.47 7.84
C ASP A 197 -9.44 20.40 9.21
N PHE A 198 -9.38 19.21 9.83
CA PHE A 198 -8.71 19.02 11.10
C PHE A 198 -7.21 19.33 11.02
N ARG A 199 -6.51 18.88 9.96
CA ARG A 199 -5.08 19.17 9.78
C ARG A 199 -4.82 20.64 9.58
N VAL A 200 -5.66 21.33 8.81
CA VAL A 200 -5.57 22.78 8.64
C VAL A 200 -5.73 23.48 9.99
N LYS A 201 -6.75 23.13 10.78
CA LYS A 201 -6.96 23.71 12.13
C LYS A 201 -5.80 23.41 13.07
N ALA A 202 -5.35 22.16 13.14
CA ALA A 202 -4.24 21.78 14.00
C ALA A 202 -2.94 22.51 13.64
N LEU A 203 -2.62 22.66 12.34
CA LEU A 203 -1.44 23.40 11.90
C LEU A 203 -1.54 24.90 12.25
N ARG A 204 -2.73 25.48 12.15
CA ARG A 204 -2.99 26.87 12.57
C ARG A 204 -2.78 27.06 14.05
N ASP A 205 -3.32 26.16 14.86
CA ASP A 205 -3.20 26.21 16.31
C ASP A 205 -1.73 26.07 16.72
N LEU A 206 -0.97 25.18 16.07
CA LEU A 206 0.48 25.04 16.28
C LEU A 206 1.24 26.33 15.94
N LEU A 207 0.99 26.92 14.77
CA LEU A 207 1.67 28.15 14.36
C LEU A 207 1.32 29.35 15.23
N LEU A 208 0.05 29.48 15.65
CA LEU A 208 -0.41 30.57 16.51
C LEU A 208 0.13 30.41 17.93
N GLY A 209 0.27 29.18 18.41
CA GLY A 209 0.82 28.86 19.73
C GLY A 209 2.34 28.92 19.83
N GLU A 210 3.06 29.01 18.71
CA GLU A 210 4.53 28.99 18.70
C GLU A 210 5.13 30.32 19.19
N GLU A 211 5.92 30.24 20.26
CA GLU A 211 6.68 31.35 20.82
C GLU A 211 8.08 31.40 20.23
N ILE A 212 8.46 32.53 19.63
CA ILE A 212 9.79 32.69 19.03
C ILE A 212 10.92 32.70 20.05
N PHE A 213 10.63 33.15 21.28
CA PHE A 213 11.57 33.21 22.38
C PHE A 213 11.00 32.44 23.57
N PRO A 214 11.07 31.10 23.55
CA PRO A 214 10.72 30.31 24.71
C PRO A 214 11.58 30.79 25.89
N HIS A 215 10.94 31.27 26.96
CA HIS A 215 11.61 31.76 28.17
C HIS A 215 12.58 32.96 27.93
N SER A 216 12.30 33.82 26.93
CA SER A 216 13.15 34.98 26.56
C SER A 216 14.58 34.62 26.12
N TYR A 217 14.86 33.36 25.79
CA TYR A 217 16.19 32.95 25.33
C TYR A 217 16.53 33.64 24.00
N GLY A 218 17.63 34.41 23.97
CA GLY A 218 18.04 35.16 22.79
C GLY A 218 17.32 36.51 22.56
N GLU A 219 16.45 36.93 23.50
CA GLU A 219 15.80 38.24 23.42
C GLU A 219 16.81 39.36 23.73
N CYS A 220 17.31 40.02 22.68
CA CYS A 220 18.06 41.26 22.86
C CYS A 220 17.07 42.40 23.14
N SER A 221 17.19 43.07 24.27
CA SER A 221 16.32 44.19 24.67
C SER A 221 16.25 45.34 23.65
N SER A 222 17.26 45.47 22.78
CA SER A 222 17.28 46.48 21.71
C SER A 222 16.59 46.04 20.40
N GLN A 223 16.41 44.73 20.18
CA GLN A 223 15.90 44.16 18.92
C GLN A 223 14.65 43.29 19.07
N GLY A 224 14.32 42.83 20.29
CA GLY A 224 13.25 41.87 20.57
C GLY A 224 11.91 42.26 19.96
N ARG A 225 11.49 43.53 20.11
CA ARG A 225 10.24 44.04 19.53
C ARG A 225 10.21 43.95 18.00
N LYS A 226 11.32 44.27 17.32
CA LYS A 226 11.41 44.18 15.85
C LYS A 226 11.34 42.73 15.38
N THR A 227 12.00 41.81 16.10
CA THR A 227 11.95 40.38 15.79
C THR A 227 10.56 39.80 16.02
N MET A 228 9.89 40.16 17.12
CA MET A 228 8.50 39.78 17.39
C MET A 228 7.55 40.29 16.31
N ASP A 229 7.66 41.57 15.92
CA ASP A 229 6.83 42.15 14.86
C ASP A 229 7.08 41.46 13.51
N SER A 230 8.33 41.14 13.19
CA SER A 230 8.69 40.42 11.95
C SER A 230 8.13 39.01 11.92
N TRP A 231 8.23 38.28 13.05
CA TRP A 231 7.66 36.95 13.19
C TRP A 231 6.15 36.95 13.13
N ASP A 232 5.49 37.87 13.83
CA ASP A 232 4.04 37.95 13.80
C ASP A 232 3.52 38.21 12.37
N ARG A 233 4.24 39.04 11.59
CA ARG A 233 3.96 39.23 10.16
C ARG A 233 4.15 37.94 9.36
N GLN A 234 5.29 37.26 9.51
CA GLN A 234 5.57 36.01 8.79
C GLN A 234 4.55 34.92 9.14
N ARG A 235 4.25 34.75 10.43
CA ARG A 235 3.23 33.83 10.95
C ARG A 235 1.86 34.12 10.34
N LYS A 236 1.42 35.38 10.33
CA LYS A 236 0.15 35.79 9.70
C LYS A 236 0.14 35.57 8.18
N ALA A 237 1.27 35.77 7.50
CA ALA A 237 1.38 35.50 6.08
C ALA A 237 1.27 33.98 5.79
N LEU A 238 1.94 33.14 6.57
CA LEU A 238 1.87 31.68 6.45
C LEU A 238 0.45 31.15 6.71
N MET A 239 -0.26 31.73 7.68
CA MET A 239 -1.66 31.39 7.98
C MET A 239 -2.60 31.51 6.78
N GLY A 240 -2.40 32.54 5.93
CA GLY A 240 -3.18 32.72 4.71
C GLY A 240 -2.86 31.67 3.64
N ARG A 241 -1.63 31.15 3.60
CA ARG A 241 -1.18 30.16 2.61
C ARG A 241 -1.66 28.74 2.93
N ILE A 242 -1.84 28.42 4.20
CA ILE A 242 -2.30 27.08 4.63
C ILE A 242 -3.69 26.74 4.09
N GLU A 243 -4.54 27.73 3.80
CA GLU A 243 -5.85 27.50 3.19
C GLU A 243 -5.77 27.07 1.72
N CYS A 244 -4.67 27.40 1.03
CA CYS A 244 -4.55 27.18 -0.41
C CYS A 244 -3.90 25.84 -0.79
N GLY A 245 -3.43 25.04 0.19
CA GLY A 245 -2.84 23.72 -0.07
C GLY A 245 -1.56 23.73 -0.92
N GLU A 246 -0.92 24.89 -1.10
CA GLU A 246 0.33 25.00 -1.85
C GLU A 246 1.49 24.41 -1.04
N SER A 247 2.13 23.37 -1.57
CA SER A 247 3.40 22.86 -1.05
C SER A 247 4.46 23.94 -1.17
N SER A 248 5.10 24.29 -0.05
CA SER A 248 6.13 25.33 0.07
C SER A 248 7.48 24.97 -0.59
N SER A 249 7.51 24.10 -1.61
CA SER A 249 8.73 23.68 -2.31
C SER A 249 9.28 24.72 -3.30
N GLU A 250 8.55 25.80 -3.58
CA GLU A 250 9.02 26.91 -4.40
C GLU A 250 9.26 28.15 -3.52
N THR A 251 10.41 28.22 -2.86
CA THR A 251 11.10 29.49 -2.60
C THR A 251 12.56 29.19 -2.29
N SER A 252 13.39 29.15 -3.34
CA SER A 252 14.79 29.48 -3.20
C SER A 252 14.88 30.98 -2.91
N LEU A 253 15.36 31.32 -1.71
CA LEU A 253 15.92 32.63 -1.36
C LEU A 253 17.41 32.45 -1.12
#